data_AF-A0A399HZ20-F1
#
_entry.id   AF-A0A399HZ20-F1
#
_cell.length_a   1.000
_cell.length_b   1.000
_cell.length_c   1.000
_cell.angle_alpha   90.00
_cell.angle_beta   90.00
_cell.angle_gamma   90.00
#
_symmetry.space_group_name_H-M   'P 1'
#
loop_
_entity.id
_entity.type
_entity.pdbx_description
1 polymer ?
#
loop_
_entity_poly.entity_id
_entity_poly.type
_entity_poly.pdbx_seq_one_letter_code
_entity_poly.pdbx_strand_id
1 'polypeptide(L)'
;MARHLLGILILFFSLGVAVPPLVRAAPPTAKGVYQPLPKPGTRVPIDTDYYFTYGFGKQPKIGTSIMRVEIFTRDGNRDTSFTVKGDADMPSMRGAHAAGDKNFALSAKGVYLLPVRLVMPGDWEIRFTFVKKGKTVLRGAYLFDL
;
A
#
# COMPACT_ATOMS: atom_id res chain seq x y z
N MET A 1 -40.78 71.91 -13.90
CA MET A 1 -40.47 70.99 -15.02
C MET A 1 -39.11 70.38 -14.77
N ALA A 2 -38.94 69.06 -15.01
CA ALA A 2 -37.69 68.28 -15.04
C ALA A 2 -36.93 68.16 -13.69
N ARG A 3 -36.39 67.01 -13.26
CA ARG A 3 -36.15 65.69 -13.84
C ARG A 3 -35.94 64.68 -12.69
N HIS A 4 -36.49 63.48 -12.83
CA HIS A 4 -36.26 62.35 -11.93
C HIS A 4 -34.83 61.80 -12.09
N LEU A 5 -34.14 61.53 -10.99
CA LEU A 5 -32.91 60.72 -10.96
C LEU A 5 -33.25 59.35 -10.39
N LEU A 6 -33.12 58.34 -11.26
CA LEU A 6 -33.29 56.92 -10.99
C LEU A 6 -31.98 56.40 -10.40
N GLY A 7 -32.00 55.98 -9.12
CA GLY A 7 -30.87 55.30 -8.48
C GLY A 7 -30.88 53.81 -8.82
N ILE A 8 -29.84 53.33 -9.50
CA ILE A 8 -29.62 51.90 -9.77
C ILE A 8 -28.85 51.30 -8.59
N LEU A 9 -29.48 50.35 -7.89
CA LEU A 9 -28.90 49.51 -6.86
C LEU A 9 -28.21 48.31 -7.53
N ILE A 10 -26.87 48.22 -7.44
CA ILE A 10 -26.12 47.05 -7.92
C ILE A 10 -25.84 46.14 -6.72
N LEU A 11 -26.54 45.00 -6.66
CA LEU A 11 -26.20 43.87 -5.79
C LEU A 11 -25.07 43.06 -6.44
N PHE A 12 -23.90 43.01 -5.81
CA PHE A 12 -22.84 42.07 -6.17
C PHE A 12 -23.11 40.71 -5.52
N PHE A 13 -23.50 39.72 -6.32
CA PHE A 13 -23.61 38.33 -5.92
C PHE A 13 -22.27 37.64 -6.22
N SER A 14 -21.42 37.46 -5.21
CA SER A 14 -20.15 36.75 -5.34
C SER A 14 -20.40 35.24 -5.27
N LEU A 15 -20.40 34.60 -6.44
CA LEU A 15 -20.42 33.14 -6.56
C LEU A 15 -19.03 32.59 -6.18
N GLY A 16 -18.90 32.05 -4.97
CA GLY A 16 -17.69 31.34 -4.53
C GLY A 16 -17.60 29.98 -5.22
N VAL A 17 -16.67 29.83 -6.17
CA VAL A 17 -16.35 28.53 -6.79
C VAL A 17 -15.44 27.76 -5.84
N ALA A 18 -15.99 26.76 -5.15
CA ALA A 18 -15.20 25.80 -4.38
C ALA A 18 -14.43 24.90 -5.35
N VAL A 19 -13.11 25.09 -5.42
CA VAL A 19 -12.21 24.21 -6.18
C VAL A 19 -11.94 22.97 -5.32
N PRO A 20 -12.40 21.76 -5.71
CA PRO A 20 -12.09 20.56 -4.94
C PRO A 20 -10.58 20.27 -5.01
N PRO A 21 -9.97 19.76 -3.92
CA PRO A 21 -8.57 19.39 -3.95
C PRO A 21 -8.37 18.27 -4.97
N LEU A 22 -7.43 18.50 -5.90
CA LEU A 22 -7.02 17.51 -6.89
C LEU A 22 -6.43 16.30 -6.16
N VAL A 23 -7.20 15.22 -6.04
CA VAL A 23 -6.70 13.94 -5.55
C VAL A 23 -5.69 13.45 -6.59
N ARG A 24 -4.40 13.62 -6.29
CA ARG A 24 -3.31 13.14 -7.13
C ARG A 24 -3.36 11.61 -7.12
N ALA A 25 -3.93 11.02 -8.17
CA ALA A 25 -3.82 9.59 -8.42
C ALA A 25 -2.34 9.20 -8.44
N ALA A 26 -1.99 8.14 -7.69
CA ALA A 26 -0.65 7.58 -7.72
C ALA A 26 -0.32 7.14 -9.17
N PRO A 27 0.91 7.38 -9.65
CA PRO A 27 1.27 7.02 -11.01
C PRO A 27 1.17 5.50 -11.20
N PRO A 28 0.77 5.03 -12.40
CA PRO A 28 0.65 3.61 -12.69
C PRO A 28 2.02 2.94 -12.51
N THR A 29 2.06 1.93 -11.64
CA THR A 29 3.27 1.19 -11.26
C THR A 29 3.94 0.60 -12.50
N ALA A 30 5.15 1.06 -12.80
CA ALA A 30 5.98 0.49 -13.86
C ALA A 30 6.16 -1.02 -13.66
N LYS A 31 6.08 -1.79 -14.75
CA LYS A 31 6.29 -3.24 -14.75
C LYS A 31 7.73 -3.56 -14.28
N GLY A 32 7.88 -3.95 -13.01
CA GLY A 32 9.11 -4.55 -12.46
C GLY A 32 9.71 -3.82 -11.25
N VAL A 33 9.25 -2.60 -10.94
CA VAL A 33 9.80 -1.81 -9.83
C VAL A 33 9.03 -2.11 -8.54
N TYR A 34 9.74 -2.36 -7.45
CA TYR A 34 9.17 -2.46 -6.11
C TYR A 34 9.16 -1.08 -5.47
N GLN A 35 7.98 -0.64 -5.01
CA GLN A 35 7.84 0.64 -4.32
C GLN A 35 8.21 0.49 -2.85
N PRO A 36 8.95 1.43 -2.24
CA PRO A 36 9.22 1.38 -0.81
C PRO A 36 7.90 1.53 -0.03
N LEU A 37 7.68 0.63 0.93
CA LEU A 37 6.50 0.63 1.78
C LEU A 37 6.75 1.47 3.04
N PRO A 38 5.73 2.19 3.54
CA PRO A 38 5.81 2.87 4.84
C PRO A 38 5.88 1.84 5.96
N LYS A 39 6.22 2.27 7.19
CA LYS A 39 6.38 1.36 8.34
C LYS A 39 5.22 0.36 8.52
N PRO A 40 5.50 -0.86 9.04
CA PRO A 40 4.48 -1.87 9.35
C PRO A 40 3.31 -1.33 10.19
N GLY A 41 2.14 -1.91 10.00
CA GLY A 41 0.88 -1.50 10.65
C GLY A 41 0.20 -0.27 10.02
N THR A 42 0.86 0.44 9.11
CA THR A 42 0.26 1.55 8.36
C THR A 42 -0.69 1.03 7.27
N ARG A 43 -1.77 1.76 6.98
CA ARG A 43 -2.64 1.47 5.83
C ARG A 43 -1.94 1.89 4.54
N VAL A 44 -1.71 0.93 3.65
CA VAL A 44 -1.08 1.16 2.35
C VAL A 44 -2.12 0.98 1.25
N PRO A 45 -2.41 2.00 0.44
CA PRO A 45 -3.36 1.87 -0.67
C PRO A 45 -2.81 0.91 -1.73
N ILE A 46 -3.67 0.02 -2.23
CA ILE A 46 -3.40 -0.76 -3.44
C ILE A 46 -3.94 0.00 -4.66
N ASP A 47 -5.17 0.49 -4.54
CA ASP A 47 -5.89 1.31 -5.50
C ASP A 47 -6.99 2.14 -4.79
N THR A 48 -8.03 2.57 -5.50
CA THR A 48 -9.14 3.35 -4.93
C THR A 48 -10.05 2.55 -4.01
N ASP A 49 -10.05 1.23 -4.16
CA ASP A 49 -11.05 0.33 -3.57
C ASP A 49 -10.45 -0.55 -2.47
N TYR A 50 -9.13 -0.67 -2.44
CA TYR A 50 -8.42 -1.56 -1.53
C TYR A 50 -7.21 -0.92 -0.86
N TYR A 51 -6.96 -1.34 0.38
CA TYR A 51 -5.71 -1.10 1.09
C TYR A 51 -5.27 -2.37 1.81
N PHE A 52 -4.01 -2.40 2.23
CA PHE A 52 -3.49 -3.47 3.08
C PHE A 52 -2.73 -2.93 4.28
N THR A 53 -2.57 -3.78 5.28
CA THR A 53 -1.58 -3.60 6.34
C THR A 53 -0.65 -4.81 6.33
N TYR A 54 0.57 -4.62 6.82
CA TYR A 54 1.54 -5.68 6.91
C TYR A 54 2.42 -5.53 8.14
N GLY A 55 3.12 -6.61 8.51
CA GLY A 55 4.10 -6.61 9.58
C GLY A 55 4.38 -8.00 10.12
N PHE A 56 5.45 -8.12 10.89
CA PHE A 56 5.71 -9.37 11.61
C PHE A 56 4.76 -9.50 12.81
N GLY A 57 4.28 -10.72 13.07
CA GLY A 57 3.41 -10.98 14.23
C GLY A 57 4.10 -10.77 15.59
N LYS A 58 5.43 -10.80 15.60
CA LYS A 58 6.33 -10.48 16.72
C LYS A 58 7.55 -9.77 16.14
N GLN A 59 8.32 -9.06 16.96
CA GLN A 59 9.60 -8.50 16.51
C GLN A 59 10.44 -9.61 15.85
N PRO A 60 10.92 -9.42 14.60
CA PRO A 60 11.70 -10.44 13.91
C PRO A 60 13.01 -10.68 14.65
N LYS A 61 13.48 -11.92 14.60
CA LYS A 61 14.78 -12.35 15.12
C LYS A 61 15.35 -13.43 14.22
N ILE A 62 16.65 -13.71 14.35
CA ILE A 62 17.31 -14.83 13.67
C ILE A 62 16.49 -16.12 13.90
N GLY A 63 16.27 -16.86 12.82
CA GLY A 63 15.37 -18.00 12.74
C GLY A 63 14.15 -17.69 11.87
N THR A 64 13.05 -18.38 12.14
CA THR A 64 11.81 -18.20 11.37
C THR A 64 10.92 -17.14 12.01
N SER A 65 10.68 -16.06 11.28
CA SER A 65 9.71 -15.02 11.63
C SER A 65 8.52 -15.06 10.67
N ILE A 66 7.31 -14.73 11.14
CA ILE A 66 6.10 -14.79 10.31
C ILE A 66 5.71 -13.38 9.87
N MET A 67 5.87 -13.09 8.58
CA MET A 67 5.34 -11.90 7.95
C MET A 67 3.83 -12.08 7.72
N ARG A 68 3.04 -11.08 8.09
CA ARG A 68 1.59 -11.06 7.97
C ARG A 68 1.17 -9.95 7.02
N VAL A 69 0.14 -10.23 6.22
CA VAL A 69 -0.54 -9.24 5.38
C VAL A 69 -2.05 -9.40 5.55
N GLU A 70 -2.75 -8.28 5.72
CA GLU A 70 -4.20 -8.22 5.82
C GLU A 70 -4.70 -7.20 4.79
N ILE A 71 -5.63 -7.61 3.93
CA ILE A 71 -6.16 -6.77 2.84
C ILE A 71 -7.62 -6.44 3.15
N PHE A 72 -7.98 -5.20 2.90
CA PHE A 72 -9.29 -4.66 3.19
C PHE A 72 -9.84 -3.89 2.00
N THR A 73 -11.16 -3.91 1.83
CA THR A 73 -11.87 -2.92 1.02
C THR A 73 -11.72 -1.54 1.66
N ARG A 74 -12.00 -0.49 0.89
CA ARG A 74 -12.01 0.90 1.37
C ARG A 74 -12.90 1.09 2.60
N ASP A 75 -14.00 0.35 2.67
CA ASP A 75 -14.95 0.38 3.79
C ASP A 75 -14.46 -0.38 5.03
N GLY A 76 -13.29 -1.02 4.96
CA GLY A 76 -12.66 -1.75 6.06
C GLY A 76 -13.06 -3.23 6.16
N ASN A 77 -13.82 -3.76 5.21
CA ASN A 77 -14.15 -5.19 5.16
C ASN A 77 -12.94 -5.99 4.69
N ARG A 78 -12.72 -7.17 5.26
CA ARG A 78 -11.59 -8.03 4.87
C ARG A 78 -11.81 -8.61 3.47
N ASP A 79 -10.78 -8.56 2.62
CA ASP A 79 -10.78 -9.17 1.28
C ASP A 79 -9.69 -10.24 1.20
N THR A 80 -10.06 -11.42 0.70
CA THR A 80 -9.17 -12.58 0.54
C THR A 80 -9.02 -13.04 -0.90
N SER A 81 -9.51 -12.25 -1.85
CA SER A 81 -9.55 -12.62 -3.28
C SER A 81 -8.28 -12.22 -4.04
N PHE A 82 -7.27 -11.70 -3.33
CA PHE A 82 -5.93 -11.50 -3.87
C PHE A 82 -5.09 -12.77 -3.74
N THR A 83 -4.16 -12.94 -4.68
CA THR A 83 -2.96 -13.76 -4.45
C THR A 83 -1.84 -12.84 -4.00
N VAL A 84 -1.24 -13.15 -2.85
CA VAL A 84 -0.09 -12.41 -2.31
C VAL A 84 1.13 -13.31 -2.39
N LYS A 85 2.20 -12.78 -2.99
CA LYS A 85 3.51 -13.44 -3.04
C LYS A 85 4.55 -12.60 -2.34
N GLY A 86 5.63 -13.24 -1.91
CA GLY A 86 6.79 -12.51 -1.48
C GLY A 86 8.06 -13.32 -1.39
N ASP A 87 9.14 -12.58 -1.28
CA ASP A 87 10.49 -13.06 -1.15
C ASP A 87 11.19 -12.22 -0.07
N ALA A 88 12.21 -12.80 0.55
CA ALA A 88 13.00 -12.14 1.57
C ALA A 88 14.47 -12.40 1.31
N ASP A 89 15.26 -11.33 1.32
CA ASP A 89 16.68 -11.39 0.98
C ASP A 89 17.43 -10.20 1.60
N MET A 90 18.75 -10.25 1.60
CA MET A 90 19.60 -9.14 2.01
C MET A 90 19.98 -8.30 0.78
N PRO A 91 19.63 -7.00 0.70
CA PRO A 91 19.91 -6.18 -0.48
C PRO A 91 21.39 -6.12 -0.89
N SER A 92 22.29 -6.16 0.08
CA SER A 92 23.75 -6.13 -0.13
C SER A 92 24.30 -7.40 -0.77
N MET A 93 23.57 -8.52 -0.68
CA MET A 93 23.97 -9.84 -1.19
C MET A 93 22.83 -10.47 -1.99
N ARG A 94 22.20 -9.67 -2.86
CA ARG A 94 20.98 -10.08 -3.56
C ARG A 94 21.17 -11.39 -4.32
N GLY A 95 20.28 -12.34 -4.07
CA GLY A 95 20.27 -13.71 -4.60
C GLY A 95 20.93 -14.75 -3.69
N ALA A 96 21.74 -14.34 -2.70
CA ALA A 96 22.44 -15.28 -1.81
C ALA A 96 21.52 -15.90 -0.75
N HIS A 97 20.48 -15.17 -0.33
CA HIS A 97 19.52 -15.63 0.67
C HIS A 97 18.07 -15.62 0.18
N ALA A 98 17.85 -15.26 -1.09
CA ALA A 98 16.55 -15.30 -1.72
C ALA A 98 15.94 -16.70 -1.61
N ALA A 99 14.71 -16.76 -1.11
CA ALA A 99 13.94 -17.99 -1.06
C ALA A 99 13.08 -18.17 -2.32
N GLY A 100 13.06 -17.16 -3.19
CA GLY A 100 12.21 -17.04 -4.36
C GLY A 100 10.81 -16.54 -4.01
N ASP A 101 10.08 -16.05 -5.02
CA ASP A 101 8.69 -15.59 -4.86
C ASP A 101 7.78 -16.75 -4.41
N LYS A 102 7.43 -16.75 -3.11
CA LYS A 102 6.54 -17.73 -2.49
C LYS A 102 5.14 -17.18 -2.31
N ASN A 103 4.12 -18.01 -2.51
CA ASN A 103 2.76 -17.64 -2.15
C ASN A 103 2.62 -17.56 -0.63
N PHE A 104 1.95 -16.53 -0.14
CA PHE A 104 1.52 -16.47 1.25
C PHE A 104 0.40 -17.49 1.48
N ALA A 105 0.44 -18.18 2.62
CA ALA A 105 -0.64 -19.05 3.06
C ALA A 105 -1.79 -18.21 3.64
N LEU A 106 -3.02 -18.46 3.19
CA LEU A 106 -4.20 -17.79 3.75
C LEU A 106 -4.69 -18.56 4.99
N SER A 107 -4.78 -17.87 6.12
CA SER A 107 -5.37 -18.42 7.34
C SER A 107 -6.90 -18.36 7.32
N ALA A 108 -7.55 -19.15 8.18
CA ALA A 108 -9.01 -19.12 8.36
C ALA A 108 -9.56 -17.74 8.77
N LYS A 109 -8.73 -16.87 9.36
CA LYS A 109 -9.09 -15.48 9.72
C LYS A 109 -8.87 -14.49 8.56
N GLY A 110 -8.56 -14.96 7.36
CA GLY A 110 -8.30 -14.11 6.19
C GLY A 110 -6.98 -13.33 6.27
N VAL A 111 -6.00 -13.81 7.06
CA VAL A 111 -4.65 -13.23 7.12
C VAL A 111 -3.73 -14.03 6.23
N TYR A 112 -2.98 -13.36 5.36
CA TYR A 112 -1.92 -13.94 4.55
C TYR A 112 -0.64 -14.06 5.37
N LEU A 113 -0.01 -15.24 5.36
CA LEU A 113 1.14 -15.58 6.19
C LEU A 113 2.31 -16.07 5.34
N LEU A 114 3.49 -15.47 5.51
CA LEU A 114 4.73 -15.92 4.91
C LEU A 114 5.77 -16.20 6.01
N PRO A 115 6.20 -17.46 6.19
CA PRO A 115 7.38 -17.77 6.97
C PRO A 115 8.64 -17.23 6.27
N VAL A 116 9.38 -16.39 6.98
CA VAL A 116 10.63 -15.78 6.54
C VAL A 116 11.77 -16.32 7.39
N ARG A 117 12.77 -16.94 6.76
CA ARG A 117 13.94 -17.50 7.45
C ARG A 117 15.08 -16.47 7.43
N LEU A 118 15.27 -15.81 8.56
CA LEU A 118 16.32 -14.81 8.76
C LEU A 118 17.56 -15.51 9.33
N VAL A 119 18.67 -15.47 8.62
CA VAL A 119 19.85 -16.32 8.94
C VAL A 119 21.02 -15.56 9.57
N MET A 120 21.01 -14.23 9.52
CA MET A 120 22.07 -13.39 10.07
C MET A 120 21.57 -11.95 10.32
N PRO A 121 22.25 -11.19 11.20
CA PRO A 121 21.97 -9.76 11.43
C PRO A 121 22.19 -8.89 10.19
N GLY A 122 21.62 -7.69 10.23
CA GLY A 122 21.82 -6.64 9.21
C GLY A 122 20.56 -6.35 8.39
N ASP A 123 20.73 -5.67 7.26
CA ASP A 123 19.63 -5.23 6.43
C ASP A 123 18.95 -6.39 5.67
N TRP A 124 17.64 -6.49 5.86
CA TRP A 124 16.75 -7.41 5.16
C TRP A 124 15.66 -6.65 4.40
N GLU A 125 15.31 -7.15 3.22
CA GLU A 125 14.22 -6.64 2.40
C GLU A 125 13.18 -7.74 2.20
N ILE A 126 11.92 -7.44 2.52
CA ILE A 126 10.78 -8.27 2.11
C ILE A 126 10.11 -7.61 0.92
N ARG A 127 10.01 -8.37 -0.16
CA ARG A 127 9.31 -7.99 -1.38
C ARG A 127 7.93 -8.62 -1.41
N PHE A 128 6.94 -7.83 -1.76
CA PHE A 128 5.55 -8.23 -1.89
C PHE A 128 5.09 -8.04 -3.32
N THR A 129 4.37 -9.03 -3.86
CA THR A 129 3.65 -8.92 -5.14
C THR A 129 2.18 -9.24 -4.91
N PHE A 130 1.31 -8.25 -5.15
CA PHE A 130 -0.14 -8.39 -5.04
C PHE A 130 -0.72 -8.63 -6.42
N VAL A 131 -1.51 -9.70 -6.56
CA VAL A 131 -2.15 -10.11 -7.80
C VAL A 131 -3.65 -10.20 -7.59
N LYS A 132 -4.43 -9.58 -8.48
CA LYS A 132 -5.90 -9.62 -8.49
C LYS A 132 -6.34 -9.98 -9.91
N LYS A 133 -7.25 -10.95 -10.04
CA LYS A 133 -7.76 -11.44 -11.34
C LYS A 133 -6.62 -11.75 -12.34
N GLY A 134 -5.55 -12.39 -11.86
CA GLY A 134 -4.38 -12.76 -12.67
C GLY A 134 -3.41 -11.62 -13.03
N LYS A 135 -3.70 -10.37 -12.64
CA LYS A 135 -2.84 -9.20 -12.93
C LYS A 135 -2.12 -8.71 -11.67
N THR A 136 -0.82 -8.44 -11.79
CA THR A 136 -0.08 -7.73 -10.74
C THR A 136 -0.61 -6.31 -10.62
N VAL A 137 -1.10 -5.96 -9.43
CA VAL A 137 -1.65 -4.62 -9.12
C VAL A 137 -0.67 -3.77 -8.31
N LEU A 138 0.17 -4.40 -7.47
CA LEU A 138 1.16 -3.69 -6.67
C LEU A 138 2.40 -4.55 -6.42
N ARG A 139 3.57 -3.91 -6.42
CA ARG A 139 4.84 -4.46 -5.94
C ARG A 139 5.41 -3.52 -4.88
N GLY A 140 5.66 -4.05 -3.68
CA GLY A 140 6.13 -3.29 -2.54
C GLY A 140 7.37 -3.91 -1.90
N ALA A 141 8.27 -3.09 -1.38
CA ALA A 141 9.45 -3.54 -0.65
C ALA A 141 9.49 -2.90 0.74
N TYR A 142 9.77 -3.73 1.75
CA TYR A 142 9.98 -3.29 3.12
C TYR A 142 11.41 -3.63 3.54
N LEU A 143 12.22 -2.58 3.73
CA LEU A 143 13.58 -2.68 4.26
C LEU A 143 13.55 -2.53 5.78
N PHE A 144 14.29 -3.37 6.48
CA PHE A 144 14.47 -3.30 7.93
C PHE A 144 15.81 -3.90 8.34
N ASP A 145 16.35 -3.42 9.45
CA ASP A 145 17.52 -3.99 10.09
C ASP A 145 17.08 -5.04 11.13
N LEU A 146 17.81 -6.17 11.18
CA LEU A 146 17.54 -7.30 12.08
C LEU A 146 18.54 -7.40 13.23
#